data_AF-A0A316QM75-F1
#
_entry.id   AF-A0A316QM75-F1
#
_cell.length_a   1.000
_cell.length_b   1.000
_cell.length_c   1.000
_cell.angle_alpha   90.00
_cell.angle_beta   90.00
_cell.angle_gamma   90.00
#
_symmetry.space_group_name_H-M   'P 1'
#
loop_
_entity.id
_entity.type
_entity.pdbx_description
1 polymer ?
#
loop_
_entity_poly.entity_id
_entity_poly.type
_entity_poly.pdbx_seq_one_letter_code
_entity_poly.pdbx_strand_id
1 'polypeptide(L)'
;MALIIVCALVSETLALLIFRGYKNDWACVFAGTLYMPLTLPLMWLYYNAFYTVTGEEKAATSMFLGGANPGVVVGISIAVVALCFVGSVVGMLIARELKKAGVLKK
;
A
#
# COMPACT_ATOMS: atom_id res chain seq x y z
N MET A 1 9.53 -11.17 0.84
CA MET A 1 8.34 -11.61 0.06
C MET A 1 7.10 -11.87 0.92
N ALA A 2 7.17 -12.58 2.05
CA ALA A 2 5.99 -12.93 2.85
C ALA A 2 5.18 -11.71 3.36
N LEU A 3 5.83 -10.64 3.84
CA LEU A 3 5.14 -9.44 4.36
C LEU A 3 4.32 -8.69 3.30
N ILE A 4 4.79 -8.69 2.06
CA ILE A 4 4.10 -8.04 0.93
C ILE A 4 2.80 -8.77 0.63
N ILE A 5 2.81 -10.12 0.70
CA ILE A 5 1.61 -10.94 0.54
C ILE A 5 0.61 -10.68 1.68
N VAL A 6 1.10 -10.52 2.91
CA VAL A 6 0.25 -10.14 4.05
C VAL A 6 -0.37 -8.76 3.83
N CYS A 7 0.40 -7.78 3.33
CA CYS A 7 -0.14 -6.46 3.01
C CYS A 7 -1.24 -6.54 1.93
N ALA A 8 -1.03 -7.35 0.89
CA ALA A 8 -2.04 -7.59 -0.15
C ALA A 8 -3.33 -8.17 0.45
N LEU A 9 -3.22 -9.21 1.28
CA LEU A 9 -4.35 -9.84 1.96
C LEU A 9 -5.10 -8.86 2.86
N VAL A 10 -4.39 -8.03 3.62
CA VAL A 10 -5.01 -7.03 4.50
C VAL A 10 -5.69 -5.94 3.68
N SER A 11 -5.04 -5.40 2.64
CA SER A 11 -5.66 -4.38 1.78
C SER A 11 -6.89 -4.90 1.06
N GLU A 12 -6.85 -6.15 0.57
CA GLU A 12 -7.96 -6.81 -0.11
C GLU A 12 -9.12 -7.07 0.85
N THR A 13 -8.82 -7.60 2.04
CA THR A 13 -9.83 -7.86 3.07
C THR A 13 -10.53 -6.57 3.51
N LEU A 14 -9.77 -5.49 3.72
CA LEU A 14 -10.34 -4.18 4.07
C LEU A 14 -11.21 -3.62 2.95
N ALA A 15 -10.77 -3.73 1.69
CA ALA A 15 -11.57 -3.30 0.55
C ALA A 15 -12.88 -4.09 0.44
N LEU A 16 -12.83 -5.42 0.59
CA LEU A 16 -14.01 -6.27 0.56
C LEU A 16 -14.96 -6.01 1.73
N LEU A 17 -14.45 -5.80 2.95
CA LEU A 17 -15.25 -5.52 4.14
C LEU A 17 -15.95 -4.15 4.05
N ILE A 18 -15.23 -3.11 3.63
CA ILE A 18 -15.76 -1.73 3.57
C ILE A 18 -16.74 -1.57 2.41
N PHE A 19 -16.38 -2.07 1.22
CA PHE A 19 -17.19 -1.86 0.01
C PHE A 19 -18.17 -3.01 -0.27
N ARG A 20 -18.16 -4.08 0.55
CA ARG A 20 -18.96 -5.29 0.36
C ARG A 20 -18.84 -5.85 -1.06
N GLY A 21 -17.61 -5.87 -1.56
CA GLY A 21 -17.22 -6.31 -2.91
C GLY A 21 -16.84 -5.19 -3.88
N TYR A 22 -16.37 -5.57 -5.07
CA TYR A 22 -15.91 -4.66 -6.13
C TYR A 22 -17.03 -4.07 -7.00
N LYS A 23 -18.18 -3.73 -6.40
CA LYS A 23 -19.26 -3.08 -7.16
C LYS A 23 -18.97 -1.63 -7.51
N ASN A 24 -18.06 -0.99 -6.78
CA ASN A 24 -17.66 0.40 -6.98
C ASN A 24 -16.18 0.45 -7.38
N ASP A 25 -15.86 1.17 -8.45
CA ASP A 25 -14.47 1.36 -8.91
C ASP A 25 -13.59 2.01 -7.82
N TRP A 26 -14.21 2.72 -6.86
CA TRP A 26 -13.53 3.26 -5.69
C TRP A 26 -12.96 2.21 -4.74
N ALA A 27 -13.48 0.98 -4.74
CA ALA A 27 -12.90 -0.13 -3.97
C ALA A 27 -11.49 -0.47 -4.48
N CYS A 28 -11.28 -0.44 -5.81
CA CYS A 28 -9.96 -0.61 -6.42
C CYS A 28 -9.01 0.53 -6.04
N VAL A 29 -9.50 1.77 -6.02
CA VAL A 29 -8.66 2.91 -5.61
C VAL A 29 -8.28 2.81 -4.15
N PHE A 30 -9.22 2.40 -3.29
CA PHE A 30 -8.94 2.19 -1.88
C PHE A 30 -7.90 1.08 -1.66
N ALA A 31 -8.09 -0.10 -2.26
CA ALA A 31 -7.14 -1.21 -2.17
C ALA A 31 -5.73 -0.84 -2.69
N GLY A 32 -5.67 -0.21 -3.88
CA GLY A 32 -4.41 0.21 -4.50
C GLY A 32 -3.69 1.31 -3.71
N THR A 33 -4.46 2.22 -3.11
CA THR A 33 -3.90 3.26 -2.24
C THR A 33 -3.37 2.65 -0.95
N LEU A 34 -4.03 1.64 -0.39
CA LEU A 34 -3.68 1.10 0.92
C LEU A 34 -2.47 0.15 0.88
N TYR A 35 -2.32 -0.63 -0.19
CA TYR A 35 -1.35 -1.72 -0.28
C TYR A 35 0.10 -1.31 0.01
N MET A 36 0.60 -0.30 -0.70
CA MET A 36 1.98 0.18 -0.56
C MET A 36 2.22 0.91 0.78
N PRO A 37 1.38 1.84 1.22
CA PRO A 37 1.53 2.49 2.52
C PRO A 37 1.46 1.51 3.69
N LEU A 38 0.70 0.41 3.60
CA LEU A 38 0.61 -0.59 4.66
C LEU A 38 1.93 -1.34 4.90
N THR A 39 2.83 -1.34 3.91
CA THR A 39 4.14 -2.00 4.03
C THR A 39 5.01 -1.34 5.09
N LEU A 40 4.93 -0.01 5.26
CA LEU A 40 5.71 0.75 6.25
C LEU A 40 5.35 0.39 7.71
N PRO A 41 4.09 0.47 8.16
CA PRO A 41 3.70 0.11 9.52
C PRO A 41 3.82 -1.40 9.80
N LEU A 42 3.57 -2.27 8.81
CA LEU A 42 3.81 -3.71 9.00
C LEU A 42 5.30 -4.03 9.16
N MET A 43 6.17 -3.36 8.40
CA MET A 43 7.62 -3.50 8.56
C MET A 43 8.08 -3.06 9.95
N TRP A 44 7.56 -1.92 10.43
CA TRP A 44 7.85 -1.44 11.79
C TRP A 44 7.37 -2.44 12.86
N LEU A 45 6.15 -2.96 12.73
CA LEU A 45 5.59 -3.92 13.69
C LEU A 45 6.31 -5.27 13.65
N TYR A 46 6.67 -5.75 12.46
CA TYR A 46 7.47 -6.95 12.27
C TYR A 46 8.84 -6.82 12.93
N TYR A 47 9.50 -5.66 12.77
CA TYR A 47 10.78 -5.39 13.39
C TYR A 47 10.71 -5.32 14.92
N ASN A 48 9.65 -4.72 15.46
CA ASN A 48 9.45 -4.60 16.90
C ASN A 48 9.05 -5.94 17.54
N ALA A 49 8.27 -6.76 16.84
CA ALA A 49 7.82 -8.07 17.33
C ALA A 49 8.86 -9.19 17.15
N PHE A 50 9.68 -9.13 16.10
CA PHE A 50 10.70 -10.14 15.77
C PHE A 50 12.09 -9.52 15.76
N TYR A 51 12.75 -9.53 16.92
CA TYR A 51 14.12 -9.01 17.14
C TYR A 51 15.21 -9.80 16.36
N THR A 52 14.86 -10.95 15.76
CA THR A 52 15.77 -11.91 15.14
C THR A 52 16.05 -11.68 13.65
N VAL A 53 15.55 -10.59 13.05
CA VAL A 53 15.82 -10.26 11.65
C VAL A 53 17.20 -9.59 11.54
N THR A 54 18.24 -10.41 11.49
CA THR A 54 19.63 -10.04 11.19
C THR A 54 19.86 -10.13 9.68
N GLY A 55 19.80 -9.00 8.97
CA GLY A 55 20.10 -8.94 7.53
C GLY A 55 19.92 -7.52 6.95
N GLU A 56 20.36 -7.30 5.70
CA GLU A 56 20.33 -6.03 4.95
C GLU A 56 18.96 -5.32 4.95
N GLU A 57 17.87 -6.07 5.15
CA GLU A 57 16.52 -5.55 5.32
C GLU A 57 16.39 -4.63 6.55
N LYS A 58 17.10 -4.95 7.65
CA LYS A 58 17.25 -4.10 8.84
C LYS A 58 18.02 -2.82 8.49
N ALA A 59 19.03 -2.86 7.61
CA ALA A 59 19.80 -1.67 7.24
C ALA A 59 18.94 -0.66 6.46
N ALA A 60 18.18 -1.10 5.46
CA ALA A 60 17.30 -0.22 4.68
C ALA A 60 16.15 0.38 5.51
N THR A 61 15.48 -0.43 6.34
CA THR A 61 14.42 0.09 7.23
C THR A 61 14.97 0.90 8.40
N SER A 62 16.10 0.53 9.00
CA SER A 62 16.74 1.34 10.06
C SER A 62 17.29 2.67 9.52
N MET A 63 17.77 2.75 8.28
CA MET A 63 18.08 4.02 7.61
C MET A 63 16.84 4.92 7.48
N PHE A 64 15.69 4.34 7.16
CA PHE A 64 14.42 5.07 6.96
C PHE A 64 13.64 5.37 8.25
N LEU A 65 13.68 4.48 9.25
CA LEU A 65 12.86 4.52 10.48
C LEU A 65 13.68 4.69 11.77
N GLY A 66 14.96 4.28 11.78
CA GLY A 66 15.85 4.34 12.95
C GLY A 66 16.84 5.51 12.94
N GLY A 67 17.22 6.01 11.75
CA GLY A 67 18.10 7.17 11.57
C GLY A 67 17.38 8.46 11.19
N ALA A 68 16.10 8.39 10.82
CA ALA A 68 15.29 9.56 10.46
C ALA A 68 14.52 10.09 11.68
N ASN A 69 14.45 11.42 11.80
CA ASN A 69 13.60 12.07 12.80
C ASN A 69 12.15 11.57 12.67
N PRO A 70 11.41 11.39 13.78
CA PRO A 70 10.01 10.93 13.75
C PRO A 70 9.13 11.77 12.80
N GLY A 71 9.38 13.08 12.72
CA GLY A 71 8.67 13.97 11.80
C GLY A 71 8.96 13.69 10.32
N VAL A 72 10.16 13.24 9.97
CA VAL A 72 10.53 12.87 8.59
C VAL A 72 9.86 11.55 8.21
N VAL A 73 9.82 10.58 9.12
CA VAL A 73 9.10 9.31 8.91
C VAL A 73 7.61 9.56 8.65
N VAL A 74 6.99 10.43 9.46
CA VAL A 74 5.59 10.83 9.29
C VAL A 74 5.40 11.56 7.95
N GLY A 75 6.29 12.49 7.61
CA GLY A 75 6.25 13.22 6.35
C GLY A 75 6.33 12.30 5.12
N ILE A 76 7.27 11.35 5.12
CA ILE A 76 7.42 10.35 4.06
C ILE A 76 6.18 9.46 3.98
N SER A 77 5.64 9.03 5.12
CA SER A 77 4.44 8.18 5.16
C SER A 77 3.24 8.89 4.51
N ILE A 78 3.04 10.18 4.83
CA ILE A 78 1.98 11.00 4.22
C ILE A 78 2.23 11.18 2.71
N ALA A 79 3.47 11.46 2.30
CA ALA A 79 3.83 11.60 0.89
C ALA A 79 3.58 10.31 0.09
N VAL A 80 3.91 9.15 0.67
CA VAL A 80 3.67 7.83 0.05
C VAL A 80 2.17 7.58 -0.09
N VAL A 81 1.36 7.85 0.95
CA VAL A 81 -0.10 7.72 0.87
C VAL A 81 -0.67 8.62 -0.23
N ALA A 82 -0.25 9.88 -0.29
CA ALA A 82 -0.72 10.82 -1.31
C ALA A 82 -0.35 10.36 -2.73
N LEU A 83 0.89 9.89 -2.92
CA LEU A 83 1.36 9.38 -4.21
C LEU A 83 0.60 8.11 -4.62
N CYS A 84 0.37 7.17 -3.71
CA CYS A 84 -0.40 5.95 -3.97
C CYS A 84 -1.87 6.26 -4.29
N PHE A 85 -2.45 7.29 -3.65
CA PHE A 85 -3.80 7.75 -3.94
C PHE A 85 -3.90 8.30 -5.36
N VAL A 86 -3.02 9.24 -5.72
CA VAL A 86 -2.99 9.83 -7.07
C VAL A 86 -2.78 8.75 -8.13
N GLY A 87 -1.80 7.85 -7.94
CA GLY A 87 -1.53 6.75 -8.86
C GLY A 87 -2.73 5.83 -9.05
N SER A 88 -3.42 5.50 -7.96
CA SER A 88 -4.62 4.65 -8.01
C SER A 88 -5.78 5.32 -8.74
N VAL A 89 -6.01 6.62 -8.48
CA VAL A 89 -7.05 7.41 -9.18
C VAL A 89 -6.76 7.50 -10.67
N VAL A 90 -5.51 7.80 -11.06
CA VAL A 90 -5.10 7.85 -12.47
C VAL A 90 -5.28 6.48 -13.13
N GLY A 91 -4.87 5.40 -12.46
CA GLY A 91 -5.08 4.03 -12.95
C GLY A 91 -6.56 3.70 -13.17
N MET A 92 -7.45 4.12 -12.26
CA MET A 92 -8.90 3.97 -12.42
C MET A 92 -9.41 4.74 -13.64
N LEU A 93 -8.98 5.99 -13.84
CA LEU A 93 -9.38 6.79 -15.00
C LEU A 93 -8.96 6.13 -16.31
N ILE A 94 -7.72 5.65 -16.40
CA ILE A 94 -7.22 4.92 -17.58
C ILE A 94 -8.04 3.66 -17.81
N ALA A 95 -8.31 2.86 -16.77
CA ALA A 95 -9.12 1.65 -16.87
C ALA A 95 -10.54 1.95 -17.38
N ARG A 96 -11.14 3.07 -16.97
CA ARG A 96 -12.46 3.50 -17.46
C ARG A 96 -12.43 3.90 -18.93
N GLU A 97 -11.39 4.61 -19.37
CA GLU A 97 -11.24 4.97 -20.79
C GLU A 97 -10.97 3.74 -21.67
N LEU A 98 -10.13 2.80 -21.21
CA LEU A 98 -9.88 1.54 -21.92
C LEU A 98 -11.14 0.66 -22.02
N LYS A 99 -12.01 0.70 -21.01
CA LYS A 99 -13.30 0.02 -21.02
C LYS A 99 -14.29 0.66 -22.00
N LYS A 100 -14.32 2.00 -22.09
CA LYS A 100 -15.12 2.71 -23.11
C LYS A 100 -14.64 2.42 -24.52
N ALA A 101 -13.33 2.32 -24.73
CA ALA A 101 -12.73 1.98 -26.01
C ALA A 101 -12.97 0.52 -26.45
N GLY A 102 -13.60 -0.31 -25.60
CA GLY A 102 -13.90 -1.71 -25.90
C GLY A 102 -12.69 -2.65 -25.85
N VAL A 103 -11.53 -2.16 -25.39
CA VAL A 103 -10.29 -2.95 -25.26
C VAL A 103 -10.37 -3.88 -24.06
N LEU A 104 -10.94 -3.40 -22.94
CA LEU A 104 -11.22 -4.23 -21.77
C LEU A 104 -12.59 -4.92 -21.96
N LYS A 105 -12.56 -6.17 -22.43
CA LYS A 105 -13.75 -7.04 -22.44
C LYS A 105 -14.11 -7.43 -21.00
N LYS A 106 -15.43 -7.52 -20.79
CA LYS A 106 -16.09 -7.76 -19.52
C LYS A 106 -15.77 -9.13 -18.94
#